data_AF-A0A920M7T4-F1
#
_entry.id   AF-A0A920M7T4-F1
#
_cell.length_a   1.000
_cell.length_b   1.000
_cell.length_c   1.000
_cell.angle_alpha   90.00
_cell.angle_beta   90.00
_cell.angle_gamma   90.00
#
_symmetry.space_group_name_H-M   'P 1'
#
loop_
_entity.id
_entity.type
_entity.pdbx_description
1 polymer ?
#
loop_
_entity_poly.entity_id
_entity_poly.type
_entity_poly.pdbx_seq_one_letter_code
_entity_poly.pdbx_strand_id
1 'polypeptide(L)'
;MPKIVFVGAGVRYSLRIFLTDILSLPDLSHSEIMLYDIDDDRLRTTARWLTAFKHNSILKRLSKVHWTSERLLPQLIMSSPCSK
;
A
#
# COMPACT_ATOMS: atom_id res chain seq x y z
N MET A 1 -1.45 0.35 15.71
CA MET A 1 -1.18 0.98 14.39
C MET A 1 -2.15 0.39 13.40
N PRO A 2 -2.94 1.19 12.66
CA PRO A 2 -3.93 0.66 11.72
C PRO A 2 -3.23 -0.03 10.55
N LYS A 3 -3.79 -1.13 10.07
CA LYS A 3 -3.36 -1.78 8.83
C LYS A 3 -4.47 -1.61 7.79
N ILE A 4 -4.14 -0.93 6.69
CA ILE A 4 -5.09 -0.59 5.62
C ILE A 4 -4.72 -1.41 4.40
N VAL A 5 -5.71 -2.13 3.85
CA VAL A 5 -5.51 -3.03 2.72
C VAL A 5 -6.27 -2.47 1.52
N PHE A 6 -5.54 -2.21 0.43
CA PHE A 6 -6.11 -1.83 -0.86
C PHE A 6 -6.27 -3.08 -1.72
N VAL A 7 -7.50 -3.54 -1.90
CA VAL A 7 -7.84 -4.63 -2.84
C VAL A 7 -8.10 -4.00 -4.21
N GLY A 8 -7.42 -4.49 -5.24
CA GLY A 8 -7.45 -3.90 -6.59
C GLY A 8 -6.43 -2.77 -6.78
N ALA A 9 -5.28 -2.82 -6.09
CA ALA A 9 -4.26 -1.77 -6.05
C ALA A 9 -3.48 -1.54 -7.37
N GLY A 10 -3.80 -2.24 -8.45
CA GLY A 10 -3.24 -2.02 -9.78
C GLY A 10 -3.71 -0.73 -10.46
N VAL A 11 -4.67 0.00 -9.88
CA VAL A 11 -5.18 1.29 -10.42
C VAL A 11 -4.45 2.50 -9.82
N ARG A 12 -3.40 2.96 -10.50
CA ARG A 12 -2.48 4.01 -9.99
C ARG A 12 -3.13 5.36 -9.67
N TYR A 13 -4.05 5.83 -10.52
CA TYR A 13 -4.61 7.18 -10.38
C TYR A 13 -5.46 7.34 -9.11
N SER A 14 -6.29 6.35 -8.79
CA SER A 14 -7.14 6.37 -7.59
C SER A 14 -6.33 6.17 -6.30
N LEU A 15 -5.28 5.32 -6.35
CA LEU A 15 -4.49 4.97 -5.18
C LEU A 15 -3.76 6.18 -4.57
N ARG A 16 -3.27 7.09 -5.41
CA ARG A 16 -2.60 8.32 -4.95
C ARG A 16 -3.52 9.20 -4.12
N ILE A 17 -4.75 9.40 -4.59
CA ILE A 17 -5.72 10.30 -3.95
C ILE A 17 -6.05 9.74 -2.57
N PHE A 18 -6.43 8.45 -2.51
CA PHE A 18 -6.75 7.79 -1.24
C PHE A 18 -5.60 7.81 -0.25
N LEU A 19 -4.36 7.52 -0.68
CA LEU A 19 -3.22 7.56 0.22
C LEU A 19 -2.92 8.98 0.73
N THR A 20 -3.10 9.99 -0.11
CA THR A 20 -2.92 11.39 0.30
C THR A 20 -3.94 11.77 1.37
N ASP A 21 -5.20 11.41 1.17
CA ASP A 21 -6.28 11.73 2.10
C ASP A 21 -6.12 10.98 3.43
N ILE A 22 -5.86 9.67 3.37
CA ILE A 22 -5.63 8.82 4.55
C ILE A 22 -4.45 9.34 5.37
N LEU A 23 -3.33 9.69 4.74
CA LEU A 23 -2.15 10.18 5.46
C LEU A 23 -2.28 11.63 5.96
N SER A 24 -3.29 12.35 5.47
CA SER A 24 -3.65 13.68 5.99
C SER A 24 -4.40 13.58 7.32
N LEU A 25 -5.02 12.43 7.62
CA LEU A 25 -5.63 12.17 8.92
C LEU A 25 -4.53 11.83 9.95
N PRO A 26 -4.38 12.60 11.04
CA PRO A 26 -3.31 12.41 12.03
C PRO A 26 -3.24 10.98 12.56
N ASP A 27 -4.39 10.39 12.92
CA ASP A 27 -4.49 9.05 13.50
C ASP A 27 -4.12 7.93 12.52
N LEU A 28 -4.24 8.18 11.21
CA LEU A 28 -3.93 7.21 10.17
C LEU A 28 -2.59 7.46 9.49
N SER A 29 -1.91 8.54 9.84
CA SER A 29 -0.66 8.96 9.18
C SER A 29 0.51 8.00 9.36
N HIS A 30 0.42 7.09 10.32
CA HIS A 30 1.39 6.03 10.60
C HIS A 30 0.86 4.63 10.23
N SER A 31 -0.24 4.54 9.48
CA SER A 31 -0.83 3.25 9.11
C SER A 31 0.12 2.41 8.25
N GLU A 32 0.09 1.10 8.45
CA GLU A 32 0.70 0.14 7.54
C GLU A 32 -0.20 -0.02 6.30
N ILE A 33 0.37 0.11 5.11
CA ILE A 33 -0.37 -0.05 3.86
C ILE A 33 -0.03 -1.37 3.20
N MET A 34 -1.04 -2.14 2.84
CA MET A 34 -0.90 -3.37 2.08
C MET A 34 -1.65 -3.25 0.75
N LEU A 35 -0.96 -3.49 -0.35
CA LEU A 35 -1.49 -3.43 -1.71
C LEU A 35 -1.74 -4.84 -2.21
N TYR A 36 -2.94 -5.10 -2.70
CA TYR A 36 -3.27 -6.36 -3.35
C TYR A 36 -3.89 -6.11 -4.71
N ASP A 37 -3.46 -6.87 -5.70
CA ASP A 37 -4.13 -6.99 -6.98
C ASP A 37 -3.91 -8.41 -7.51
N ILE A 38 -4.88 -8.95 -8.25
CA ILE A 38 -4.73 -10.27 -8.88
C ILE A 38 -3.70 -10.25 -10.01
N ASP A 39 -3.44 -9.07 -10.56
CA ASP A 39 -2.50 -8.85 -11.65
C ASP A 39 -1.16 -8.32 -11.07
N ASP A 40 -0.17 -9.21 -11.08
CA ASP A 40 1.17 -8.93 -10.53
C ASP A 40 1.89 -7.80 -11.30
N ASP A 41 1.68 -7.69 -12.61
CA ASP A 41 2.33 -6.67 -13.44
C ASP A 41 1.75 -5.27 -13.15
N ARG A 42 0.42 -5.19 -12.99
CA ARG A 42 -0.24 -3.95 -12.53
C ARG A 42 0.24 -3.57 -11.13
N LEU A 43 0.35 -4.54 -10.22
CA LEU A 43 0.81 -4.31 -8.85
C LEU A 43 2.27 -3.85 -8.78
N ARG A 44 3.18 -4.49 -9.53
CA ARG A 44 4.59 -4.07 -9.65
C ARG A 44 4.73 -2.66 -10.16
N THR A 45 3.91 -2.30 -11.15
CA THR A 45 3.93 -0.94 -11.70
C THR A 45 3.47 0.08 -10.66
N THR A 46 2.43 -0.23 -9.88
CA THR A 46 2.01 0.61 -8.75
C THR A 46 3.11 0.71 -7.68
N ALA A 47 3.76 -0.39 -7.30
CA ALA A 47 4.84 -0.39 -6.30
C ALA A 47 6.05 0.45 -6.74
N ARG A 48 6.45 0.36 -8.01
CA ARG A 48 7.49 1.21 -8.60
C ARG A 48 7.11 2.69 -8.58
N TRP A 49 5.89 3.00 -9.01
CA TRP A 49 5.35 4.36 -8.96
C TRP A 49 5.38 4.92 -7.54
N LEU A 50 4.91 4.15 -6.56
CA LEU A 50 4.86 4.56 -5.16
C LEU A 50 6.25 4.83 -4.60
N THR A 51 7.22 3.96 -4.92
CA THR A 51 8.62 4.11 -4.51
C THR A 51 9.23 5.39 -5.09
N ALA A 52 9.00 5.69 -6.36
CA ALA A 52 9.47 6.93 -6.98
C ALA A 52 8.79 8.18 -6.39
N PHE A 53 7.47 8.12 -6.15
CA PHE A 53 6.70 9.26 -5.64
C PHE A 53 6.92 9.55 -4.16
N LYS A 54 7.39 8.56 -3.37
CA LYS A 54 7.80 8.78 -1.98
C LYS A 54 8.82 9.91 -1.84
N HIS A 55 9.70 10.13 -2.82
CA HIS A 55 10.84 11.04 -2.65
C HIS A 55 10.45 12.53 -2.47
N ASN A 56 9.23 12.97 -2.82
CA ASN A 56 8.80 14.37 -2.74
C ASN A 56 7.33 14.57 -2.34
N SER A 57 6.74 13.70 -1.51
CA SER A 57 5.32 13.80 -1.14
C SER A 57 5.01 13.41 0.31
N ILE A 58 3.76 13.65 0.74
CA ILE A 58 3.23 13.18 2.04
C ILE A 58 3.38 11.66 2.23
N LEU A 59 3.55 10.92 1.12
CA LEU A 59 3.81 9.48 1.12
C LEU A 59 5.13 9.10 1.82
N LYS A 60 6.03 10.04 2.13
CA LYS A 60 7.18 9.81 3.03
C LYS A 60 6.75 9.30 4.41
N ARG A 61 5.54 9.64 4.85
CA ARG A 61 4.96 9.19 6.12
C ARG A 61 4.63 7.70 6.14
N LEU A 62 4.59 7.05 4.97
CA LEU A 62 4.41 5.61 4.85
C LEU A 62 5.64 4.89 5.39
N SER A 63 5.57 4.49 6.66
CA SER A 63 6.58 3.70 7.35
C SER A 63 6.81 2.36 6.68
N LYS A 64 5.73 1.71 6.22
CA LYS A 64 5.79 0.37 5.65
C LYS A 64 4.73 0.16 4.58
N VAL A 65 5.16 -0.36 3.43
CA VAL A 65 4.28 -0.73 2.32
C VAL A 65 4.57 -2.17 1.94
N HIS A 66 3.54 -2.99 1.98
CA HIS A 66 3.57 -4.38 1.53
C HIS A 66 2.75 -4.51 0.26
N TRP A 67 3.08 -5.47 -0.59
CA TRP A 67 2.23 -5.85 -1.70
C TRP A 67 2.24 -7.36 -1.91
N THR A 68 1.12 -7.90 -2.37
CA THR A 68 1.00 -9.32 -2.74
C THR A 68 -0.05 -9.52 -3.82
N SER A 69 0.20 -10.47 -4.72
CA SER A 69 -0.79 -10.98 -5.68
C SER A 69 -1.39 -12.32 -5.23
N GLU A 70 -0.98 -12.82 -4.05
CA GLU A 70 -1.48 -14.08 -3.50
C GLU A 70 -2.91 -13.94 -2.95
N ARG A 71 -3.79 -14.85 -3.39
CA ARG A 71 -5.22 -14.86 -3.05
C ARG A 71 -5.50 -15.13 -1.55
N LEU A 72 -4.50 -15.54 -0.77
CA LEU A 72 -4.60 -15.87 0.67
C LEU A 72 -4.52 -14.65 1.61
N LEU A 73 -4.83 -13.46 1.09
CA LEU A 73 -4.91 -12.16 1.78
C LEU A 73 -5.27 -12.19 3.28
N PRO A 74 -6.35 -12.85 3.74
CA PRO A 74 -6.76 -12.79 5.15
C PRO A 74 -5.73 -13.37 6.13
N GLN A 75 -5.00 -14.40 5.72
CA GLN A 75 -4.05 -15.09 6.60
C GLN A 75 -2.74 -14.29 6.72
N LEU A 76 -2.25 -13.73 5.62
CA LEU A 76 -1.04 -12.89 5.58
C LEU A 76 -1.22 -11.52 6.25
N ILE A 77 -2.44 -10.97 6.29
CA ILE A 77 -2.70 -9.69 6.98
C ILE A 77 -2.55 -9.82 8.50
N MET A 78 -2.95 -10.96 9.07
CA MET A 78 -2.93 -11.22 10.51
C MET A 78 -1.60 -11.77 11.04
N SER A 79 -0.74 -12.29 10.17
CA SER A 79 0.60 -12.76 10.53
C SER A 79 1.69 -11.85 9.94
N SER A 80 2.17 -10.87 10.71
CA SER A 80 3.44 -10.18 10.40
C SER A 80 4.63 -11.15 10.52
N PRO A 81 5.79 -10.94 9.85
CA PRO A 81 6.06 -10.30 8.57
C PRO A 81 6.67 -11.30 7.56
N CYS A 82 6.14 -11.44 6.35
CA CYS A 82 6.88 -12.13 5.29
C CYS A 82 7.66 -11.07 4.49
N SER A 83 8.95 -10.95 4.80
CA SER A 83 9.95 -10.37 3.91
C SER A 83 10.15 -11.29 2.71
N LYS A 84 9.97 -10.78 1.50
CA LYS A 84 10.79 -11.07 0.32
C LYS A 84 10.81 -9.84 -0.57
#